data_AF-A0A1B9RSQ9-F1
#
_entry.id   AF-A0A1B9RSQ9-F1
#
_cell.length_a   1.000
_cell.length_b   1.000
_cell.length_c   1.000
_cell.angle_alpha   90.00
_cell.angle_beta   90.00
_cell.angle_gamma   90.00
#
_symmetry.space_group_name_H-M   'P 1'
#
loop_
_entity.id
_entity.type
_entity.pdbx_description
1 polymer ?
#
loop_
_entity_poly.entity_id
_entity_poly.type
_entity_poly.pdbx_seq_one_letter_code
_entity_poly.pdbx_strand_id
1 'polypeptide(L)'
;MKQTSFAHLGVTVGALLLVEAAFWVAVPNPALAAGLDCTKAASNVENMICATPALSTLDDTLNRVYDWALADAYAADKGRLSADQKNWITQTRNVCTSVDCLTDTYDGRIEELATIRIGEERAASYVSNPADIARITKEMQKALSEVGISQPLSGCSHILSLTSHSSSYGAFCDLGNQKKVEICEESMFGNLAVNFYGFEVSGRSLTAFTQAACPGG
;
A
#
# COMPACT_ATOMS: atom_id res chain seq x y z
N MET A 1 29.55 -66.85 -61.42
CA MET A 1 29.03 -66.13 -62.60
C MET A 1 28.42 -64.82 -62.08
N LYS A 2 29.00 -63.69 -62.50
CA LYS A 2 28.54 -62.27 -62.40
C LYS A 2 28.40 -61.58 -61.03
N GLN A 3 29.26 -60.57 -60.85
CA GLN A 3 29.12 -59.39 -59.99
C GLN A 3 28.02 -58.44 -60.51
N THR A 4 27.33 -57.73 -59.62
CA THR A 4 26.66 -56.41 -59.81
C THR A 4 26.34 -55.86 -58.42
N SER A 5 27.06 -54.88 -57.87
CA SER A 5 26.98 -53.41 -58.03
C SER A 5 25.74 -52.73 -57.40
N PHE A 6 26.03 -51.66 -56.66
CA PHE A 6 25.20 -50.87 -55.74
C PHE A 6 24.21 -49.93 -56.44
N ALA A 7 23.12 -49.59 -55.75
CA ALA A 7 22.39 -48.33 -55.93
C ALA A 7 21.84 -47.83 -54.58
N HIS A 8 22.30 -46.65 -54.15
CA HIS A 8 21.76 -45.88 -53.04
C HIS A 8 20.41 -45.26 -53.43
N LEU A 9 19.38 -45.46 -52.60
CA LEU A 9 18.13 -44.70 -52.64
C LEU A 9 18.10 -43.75 -51.44
N GLY A 10 18.13 -42.44 -51.74
CA GLY A 10 18.04 -41.37 -50.76
C GLY A 10 16.65 -41.28 -50.15
N VAL A 11 16.60 -41.18 -48.82
CA VAL A 11 15.38 -40.87 -48.07
C VAL A 11 15.33 -39.36 -47.84
N THR A 12 14.32 -38.74 -48.41
CA THR A 12 13.96 -37.33 -48.23
C THR A 12 13.43 -37.11 -46.80
N VAL A 13 14.00 -36.14 -46.10
CA VAL A 13 13.57 -35.73 -44.75
C VAL A 13 12.27 -34.91 -44.90
N GLY A 14 11.16 -35.49 -44.45
CA GLY A 14 9.88 -34.79 -44.32
C GLY A 14 9.91 -33.85 -43.11
N ALA A 15 9.66 -32.57 -43.35
CA ALA A 15 9.53 -31.55 -42.32
C ALA A 15 8.24 -31.76 -41.50
N LEU A 16 8.36 -32.23 -40.27
CA LEU A 16 7.31 -32.15 -39.26
C LEU A 16 7.23 -30.70 -38.74
N LEU A 17 6.17 -29.98 -39.11
CA LEU A 17 5.81 -28.70 -38.49
C LEU A 17 5.15 -28.97 -37.14
N LEU A 18 5.91 -28.81 -36.05
CA LEU A 18 5.37 -28.70 -34.69
C LEU A 18 4.73 -27.31 -34.55
N VAL A 19 3.40 -27.26 -34.48
CA VAL A 19 2.67 -26.05 -34.09
C VAL A 19 2.77 -25.94 -32.57
N GLU A 20 3.78 -25.21 -32.08
CA GLU A 20 3.84 -24.82 -30.68
C GLU A 20 2.82 -23.71 -30.44
N ALA A 21 1.69 -24.09 -29.83
CA ALA A 21 0.77 -23.13 -29.24
C ALA A 21 1.46 -22.48 -28.02
N ALA A 22 2.10 -21.34 -28.24
CA ALA A 22 2.63 -20.50 -27.17
C ALA A 22 1.46 -19.99 -26.32
N PHE A 23 1.17 -20.70 -25.22
CA PHE A 23 0.27 -20.25 -24.17
C PHE A 23 0.97 -19.11 -23.43
N TRP A 24 0.75 -17.87 -23.87
CA TRP A 24 1.18 -16.68 -23.14
C TRP A 24 0.38 -16.59 -21.84
N VAL A 25 0.91 -17.17 -20.76
CA VAL A 25 0.45 -16.87 -19.41
C VAL A 25 0.84 -15.43 -19.15
N ALA A 26 -0.11 -14.51 -19.27
CA ALA A 26 0.06 -13.12 -18.88
C ALA A 26 0.31 -13.11 -17.36
N VAL A 27 1.58 -12.99 -16.96
CA VAL A 27 1.95 -12.75 -15.57
C VAL A 27 1.46 -11.35 -15.23
N PRO A 28 0.54 -11.17 -14.26
CA PRO A 28 0.14 -9.84 -13.84
C PRO A 28 1.36 -9.12 -13.29
N ASN A 29 1.76 -8.03 -13.96
CA ASN A 29 2.89 -7.21 -13.53
C ASN A 29 2.49 -6.48 -12.22
N PRO A 30 3.12 -6.74 -11.06
CA PRO A 30 2.74 -6.14 -9.79
C PRO A 30 3.26 -4.70 -9.62
N ALA A 31 3.59 -4.01 -10.72
CA ALA A 31 4.30 -2.74 -10.73
C ALA A 31 3.41 -1.51 -10.50
N LEU A 32 2.43 -1.59 -9.59
CA LEU A 32 1.58 -0.44 -9.22
C LEU A 32 1.88 0.14 -7.84
N ALA A 33 2.74 -0.52 -7.06
CA ALA A 33 3.07 -0.12 -5.69
C ALA A 33 4.19 0.95 -5.62
N ALA A 34 4.79 1.30 -6.75
CA ALA A 34 5.79 2.36 -6.80
C ALA A 34 5.13 3.64 -7.26
N GLY A 35 5.30 4.72 -6.51
CA GLY A 35 4.83 6.03 -6.92
C GLY A 35 5.42 6.52 -8.22
N LEU A 36 4.88 7.62 -8.73
CA LEU A 36 5.21 8.13 -10.05
C LEU A 36 6.71 8.43 -10.16
N ASP A 37 7.40 7.72 -11.06
CA ASP A 37 8.79 8.02 -11.40
C ASP A 37 8.84 9.27 -12.28
N CYS A 38 9.07 10.42 -11.66
CA CYS A 38 9.11 11.71 -12.35
C CYS A 38 10.18 11.82 -13.44
N THR A 39 11.18 10.94 -13.47
CA THR A 39 12.15 10.89 -14.59
C THR A 39 11.56 10.27 -15.86
N LYS A 40 10.42 9.58 -15.74
CA LYS A 40 9.69 8.90 -16.81
C LYS A 40 8.34 9.52 -17.13
N ALA A 41 8.01 10.68 -16.54
CA ALA A 41 6.77 11.39 -16.81
C ALA A 41 6.62 11.68 -18.31
N ALA A 42 5.51 11.24 -18.90
CA ALA A 42 5.29 11.33 -20.35
C ALA A 42 3.99 12.06 -20.70
N SER A 43 3.00 12.06 -19.79
CA SER A 43 1.72 12.75 -19.99
C SER A 43 1.70 14.15 -19.36
N ASN A 44 0.77 15.00 -19.81
CA ASN A 44 0.55 16.32 -19.21
C ASN A 44 0.22 16.23 -17.71
N VAL A 45 -0.57 15.23 -17.32
CA VAL A 45 -0.95 14.99 -15.91
C VAL A 45 0.27 14.58 -15.09
N GLU A 46 1.08 13.64 -15.57
CA GLU A 46 2.31 13.23 -14.87
C GLU A 46 3.30 14.37 -14.72
N ASN A 47 3.49 15.17 -15.77
CA ASN A 47 4.32 16.38 -15.71
C ASN A 47 3.78 17.38 -14.68
N MET A 48 2.46 17.56 -14.59
CA MET A 48 1.82 18.44 -13.61
C MET A 48 2.03 17.94 -12.17
N ILE A 49 1.87 16.64 -11.93
CA ILE A 49 2.14 15.99 -10.64
C ILE A 49 3.60 16.23 -10.23
N CYS A 50 4.55 15.95 -11.13
CA CYS A 50 5.97 16.08 -10.86
C CYS A 50 6.46 17.52 -10.71
N ALA A 51 5.82 18.48 -11.38
CA ALA A 51 6.15 19.90 -11.26
C ALA A 51 5.56 20.56 -10.00
N THR A 52 4.59 19.91 -9.34
CA THR A 52 3.85 20.48 -8.21
C THR A 52 4.14 19.67 -6.93
N PRO A 53 4.96 20.18 -5.99
CA PRO A 53 5.37 19.42 -4.79
C PRO A 53 4.21 18.87 -3.95
N ALA A 54 3.11 19.62 -3.85
CA ALA A 54 1.91 19.18 -3.15
C ALA A 54 1.26 17.94 -3.83
N LEU A 55 1.19 17.91 -5.16
CA LEU A 55 0.66 16.76 -5.90
C LEU A 55 1.59 15.55 -5.83
N SER A 56 2.91 15.76 -5.88
CA SER A 56 3.88 14.68 -5.66
C SER A 56 3.72 14.05 -4.27
N THR A 57 3.46 14.88 -3.25
CA THR A 57 3.21 14.40 -1.88
C THR A 57 1.91 13.59 -1.81
N LEU A 58 0.86 14.03 -2.50
CA LEU A 58 -0.39 13.27 -2.61
C LEU A 58 -0.21 11.95 -3.34
N ASP A 59 0.61 11.91 -4.40
CA ASP A 59 0.94 10.65 -5.09
C ASP A 59 1.66 9.68 -4.15
N ASP A 60 2.72 10.11 -3.47
CA ASP A 60 3.43 9.28 -2.48
C ASP A 60 2.50 8.78 -1.36
N THR A 61 1.59 9.64 -0.91
CA THR A 61 0.60 9.31 0.11
C THR A 61 -0.39 8.26 -0.38
N LEU A 62 -0.94 8.43 -1.60
CA LEU A 62 -1.85 7.49 -2.24
C LEU A 62 -1.20 6.10 -2.38
N ASN A 63 0.03 6.04 -2.85
CA ASN A 63 0.73 4.76 -3.05
C ASN A 63 0.91 4.03 -1.72
N ARG A 64 1.29 4.76 -0.66
CA ARG A 64 1.42 4.19 0.69
C ARG A 64 0.11 3.61 1.20
N VAL A 65 -1.00 4.37 1.14
CA VAL A 65 -2.30 3.87 1.63
C VAL A 65 -2.85 2.75 0.76
N TYR A 66 -2.59 2.78 -0.55
CA TYR A 66 -2.92 1.69 -1.46
C TYR A 66 -2.19 0.40 -1.08
N ASP A 67 -0.90 0.47 -0.76
CA ASP A 67 -0.13 -0.70 -0.32
C ASP A 67 -0.68 -1.30 0.97
N TRP A 68 -1.06 -0.47 1.94
CA TRP A 68 -1.71 -0.93 3.17
C TRP A 68 -3.09 -1.54 2.91
N ALA A 69 -3.92 -0.89 2.09
CA ALA A 69 -5.22 -1.42 1.70
C ALA A 69 -5.09 -2.77 0.97
N LEU A 70 -4.07 -2.92 0.11
CA LEU A 70 -3.79 -4.16 -0.60
C LEU A 70 -3.25 -5.25 0.32
N ALA A 71 -2.43 -4.90 1.31
CA ALA A 71 -1.96 -5.82 2.33
C ALA A 71 -3.13 -6.37 3.16
N ASP A 72 -4.02 -5.48 3.61
CA ASP A 72 -5.19 -5.77 4.43
C ASP A 72 -6.33 -6.46 3.69
N ALA A 73 -6.44 -6.28 2.38
CA ALA A 73 -7.52 -6.88 1.59
C ALA A 73 -7.48 -8.41 1.68
N TYR A 74 -8.67 -9.04 1.71
CA TYR A 74 -8.77 -10.48 1.57
C TYR A 74 -8.19 -10.91 0.21
N ALA A 75 -7.61 -12.11 0.15
CA ALA A 75 -6.99 -12.62 -1.08
C ALA A 75 -7.93 -12.56 -2.31
N ALA A 76 -9.23 -12.80 -2.10
CA ALA A 76 -10.24 -12.71 -3.16
C ALA A 76 -10.47 -11.28 -3.69
N ASP A 77 -10.21 -10.25 -2.88
CA ASP A 77 -10.46 -8.85 -3.21
C ASP A 77 -9.23 -8.13 -3.81
N LYS A 78 -8.02 -8.64 -3.58
CA LYS A 78 -6.77 -7.99 -4.05
C LYS A 78 -6.75 -7.73 -5.56
N GLY A 79 -7.26 -8.69 -6.35
CA GLY A 79 -7.34 -8.56 -7.80
C GLY A 79 -8.28 -7.44 -8.24
N ARG A 80 -9.44 -7.31 -7.57
CA ARG A 80 -10.40 -6.22 -7.81
C ARG A 80 -9.81 -4.88 -7.42
N LEU A 81 -9.25 -4.75 -6.21
CA LEU A 81 -8.63 -3.51 -5.74
C LEU A 81 -7.52 -3.02 -6.69
N SER A 82 -6.70 -3.95 -7.19
CA SER A 82 -5.66 -3.64 -8.18
C SER A 82 -6.22 -3.17 -9.52
N ALA A 83 -7.33 -3.77 -9.98
CA ALA A 83 -7.99 -3.34 -11.21
C ALA A 83 -8.64 -1.95 -11.03
N ASP A 84 -9.29 -1.71 -9.89
CA ASP A 84 -9.92 -0.44 -9.56
C ASP A 84 -8.90 0.70 -9.48
N GLN A 85 -7.70 0.45 -8.92
CA GLN A 85 -6.63 1.43 -8.90
C GLN A 85 -6.13 1.79 -10.31
N LYS A 86 -5.98 0.81 -11.22
CA LYS A 86 -5.63 1.06 -12.63
C LYS A 86 -6.70 1.88 -13.34
N ASN A 87 -7.96 1.54 -13.10
CA ASN A 87 -9.09 2.26 -13.69
C ASN A 87 -9.13 3.69 -13.16
N TRP A 88 -8.95 3.91 -11.86
CA TRP A 88 -8.86 5.24 -11.27
C TRP A 88 -7.74 6.08 -11.89
N ILE A 89 -6.54 5.50 -12.07
CA ILE A 89 -5.43 6.19 -12.74
C ILE A 89 -5.83 6.66 -14.15
N THR A 90 -6.40 5.76 -14.95
CA THR A 90 -6.65 6.02 -16.37
C THR A 90 -7.92 6.82 -16.65
N GLN A 91 -8.97 6.65 -15.84
CA GLN A 91 -10.30 7.21 -16.07
C GLN A 91 -10.64 8.39 -15.17
N THR A 92 -9.93 8.56 -14.04
CA THR A 92 -10.24 9.61 -13.05
C THR A 92 -9.07 10.58 -12.89
N ARG A 93 -7.86 10.09 -12.58
CA ARG A 93 -6.68 10.96 -12.42
C ARG A 93 -6.25 11.57 -13.75
N ASN A 94 -6.07 10.73 -14.77
CA ASN A 94 -5.50 11.18 -16.05
C ASN A 94 -6.47 12.03 -16.90
N VAL A 95 -7.74 12.19 -16.50
CA VAL A 95 -8.68 13.10 -17.15
C VAL A 95 -8.61 14.53 -16.61
N CYS A 96 -7.94 14.74 -15.48
CA CYS A 96 -7.77 16.07 -14.91
C CYS A 96 -6.92 16.99 -15.78
N THR A 97 -7.28 18.27 -15.79
CA THR A 97 -6.59 19.32 -16.56
C THR A 97 -6.05 20.46 -15.71
N SER A 98 -6.15 20.37 -14.38
CA SER A 98 -5.68 21.39 -13.43
C SER A 98 -5.15 20.77 -12.14
N VAL A 99 -4.37 21.57 -11.40
CA VAL A 99 -3.86 21.19 -10.08
C VAL A 99 -5.02 20.94 -9.11
N ASP A 100 -6.03 21.82 -9.08
CA ASP A 100 -7.18 21.66 -8.19
C ASP A 100 -7.95 20.36 -8.46
N CYS A 101 -8.16 20.01 -9.74
CA CYS A 101 -8.80 18.74 -10.12
C CYS A 101 -8.00 17.54 -9.59
N LEU A 102 -6.66 17.58 -9.72
CA LEU A 102 -5.80 16.51 -9.23
C LEU A 102 -5.85 16.43 -7.71
N THR A 103 -5.77 17.56 -7.01
CA THR A 103 -5.89 17.62 -5.54
C THR A 103 -7.17 16.92 -5.08
N ASP A 104 -8.34 17.34 -5.58
CA ASP A 104 -9.63 16.74 -5.22
C ASP A 104 -9.69 15.24 -5.56
N THR A 105 -9.14 14.87 -6.71
CA THR A 105 -9.12 13.47 -7.18
C THR A 105 -8.25 12.58 -6.30
N TYR A 106 -7.08 13.07 -5.88
CA TYR A 106 -6.19 12.36 -4.96
C TYR A 106 -6.80 12.27 -3.57
N ASP A 107 -7.31 13.37 -3.03
CA ASP A 107 -7.89 13.42 -1.68
C ASP A 107 -9.05 12.42 -1.54
N GLY A 108 -9.97 12.40 -2.50
CA GLY A 108 -11.09 11.47 -2.48
C GLY A 108 -10.66 10.00 -2.55
N ARG A 109 -9.61 9.69 -3.33
CA ARG A 109 -9.10 8.32 -3.43
C ARG A 109 -8.32 7.90 -2.19
N ILE A 110 -7.56 8.81 -1.59
CA ILE A 110 -6.85 8.58 -0.34
C ILE A 110 -7.86 8.30 0.78
N GLU A 111 -8.94 9.09 0.89
CA GLU A 111 -10.00 8.87 1.88
C GLU A 111 -10.66 7.49 1.72
N GLU A 112 -10.97 7.10 0.48
CA GLU A 112 -11.55 5.79 0.17
C GLU A 112 -10.65 4.64 0.62
N LEU A 113 -9.36 4.69 0.26
CA LEU A 113 -8.39 3.64 0.56
C LEU A 113 -7.93 3.64 2.01
N ALA A 114 -7.93 4.80 2.68
CA ALA A 114 -7.53 4.93 4.07
C ALA A 114 -8.56 4.36 5.04
N THR A 115 -9.83 4.23 4.62
CA THR A 115 -10.92 3.77 5.48
C THR A 115 -10.75 2.29 5.85
N ILE A 116 -10.68 2.02 7.15
CA ILE A 116 -10.65 0.65 7.70
C ILE A 116 -12.06 0.28 8.16
N ARG A 117 -12.55 -0.87 7.68
CA ARG A 117 -13.87 -1.40 8.03
C ARG A 117 -13.77 -2.69 8.82
N ILE A 118 -14.62 -2.80 9.84
CA ILE A 118 -14.87 -4.04 10.59
C ILE A 118 -16.37 -4.31 10.50
N GLY A 119 -16.74 -5.32 9.70
CA GLY A 119 -18.13 -5.48 9.26
C GLY A 119 -18.57 -4.31 8.36
N GLU A 120 -19.73 -3.74 8.64
CA GLU A 120 -20.28 -2.60 7.88
C GLU A 120 -19.78 -1.23 8.41
N GLU A 121 -19.24 -1.20 9.63
CA GLU A 121 -18.82 0.02 10.32
C GLU A 121 -17.46 0.52 9.82
N ARG A 122 -17.35 1.85 9.65
CA ARG A 122 -16.04 2.51 9.53
C ARG A 122 -15.44 2.60 10.92
N ALA A 123 -14.47 1.75 11.22
CA ALA A 123 -13.91 1.61 12.57
C ALA A 123 -12.69 2.50 12.82
N ALA A 124 -11.93 2.78 11.76
CA ALA A 124 -10.76 3.66 11.80
C ALA A 124 -10.45 4.20 10.39
N SER A 125 -9.52 5.14 10.33
CA SER A 125 -8.90 5.58 9.08
C SER A 125 -7.39 5.66 9.25
N TYR A 126 -6.65 5.23 8.23
CA TYR A 126 -5.24 5.55 8.13
C TYR A 126 -5.03 7.06 8.11
N VAL A 127 -4.03 7.53 8.85
CA VAL A 127 -3.58 8.92 8.84
C VAL A 127 -2.69 9.10 7.62
N SER A 128 -3.16 9.90 6.68
CA SER A 128 -2.50 10.11 5.38
C SER A 128 -1.71 11.43 5.32
N ASN A 129 -2.09 12.44 6.10
CA ASN A 129 -1.41 13.73 6.11
C ASN A 129 -0.02 13.63 6.77
N PRO A 130 1.08 14.01 6.08
CA PRO A 130 2.44 13.92 6.64
C PRO A 130 2.66 14.74 7.91
N ALA A 131 2.01 15.89 8.06
CA ALA A 131 2.12 16.72 9.26
C ALA A 131 1.45 16.03 10.47
N ASP A 132 0.30 15.39 10.25
CA ASP A 132 -0.36 14.62 11.30
C ASP A 132 0.43 13.36 11.67
N ILE A 133 0.98 12.64 10.69
CA ILE A 133 1.89 11.51 10.93
C ILE A 133 3.05 11.92 11.84
N ALA A 134 3.70 13.06 11.53
CA ALA A 134 4.81 13.56 12.32
C ALA A 134 4.38 14.00 13.74
N ARG A 135 3.23 14.68 13.86
CA ARG A 135 2.65 15.10 15.13
C ARG A 135 2.34 13.90 16.03
N ILE A 136 1.61 12.91 15.51
CA ILE A 136 1.19 11.71 16.25
C ILE A 136 2.39 10.88 16.66
N THR A 137 3.37 10.68 15.76
CA THR A 137 4.59 9.94 16.11
C THR A 137 5.35 10.62 17.26
N LYS A 138 5.37 11.96 17.27
CA LYS A 138 5.98 12.74 18.35
C LYS A 138 5.20 12.62 19.66
N GLU A 139 3.87 12.62 19.60
CA GLU A 139 3.00 12.41 20.77
C GLU A 139 3.23 11.02 21.38
N MET A 140 3.26 9.98 20.55
CA MET A 140 3.60 8.61 20.97
C MET A 140 5.00 8.52 21.60
N GLN A 141 6.03 9.13 20.97
CA GLN A 141 7.38 9.15 21.54
C GLN A 141 7.43 9.85 22.90
N LYS A 142 6.67 10.94 23.05
CA LYS A 142 6.57 11.68 24.30
C LYS A 142 5.91 10.82 25.38
N ALA A 143 4.77 10.19 25.07
CA ALA A 143 4.05 9.32 25.99
C ALA A 143 4.93 8.15 26.47
N LEU A 144 5.69 7.51 25.57
CA LEU A 144 6.68 6.48 25.94
C LEU A 144 7.73 7.00 26.93
N SER A 145 8.24 8.20 26.68
CA SER A 145 9.27 8.81 27.55
C SER A 145 8.73 9.09 28.95
N GLU A 146 7.47 9.49 29.07
CA GLU A 146 6.81 9.77 30.35
C GLU A 146 6.61 8.51 31.20
N VAL A 147 6.45 7.34 30.56
CA VAL A 147 6.39 6.03 31.25
C VAL A 147 7.76 5.36 31.39
N GLY A 148 8.85 6.07 31.09
CA GLY A 148 10.23 5.60 31.30
C GLY A 148 10.82 4.77 30.16
N ILE A 149 10.15 4.68 29.01
CA ILE A 149 10.67 4.06 27.78
C ILE A 149 11.43 5.11 26.98
N SER A 150 12.76 5.09 27.07
CA SER A 150 13.64 6.10 26.46
C SER A 150 14.10 5.75 25.04
N GLN A 151 13.78 4.56 24.54
CA GLN A 151 14.15 4.15 23.19
C GLN A 151 13.39 5.00 22.14
N PRO A 152 14.04 5.37 21.02
CA PRO A 152 13.38 6.12 19.98
C PRO A 152 12.41 5.26 19.18
N LEU A 153 11.26 5.83 18.82
CA LEU A 153 10.37 5.36 17.78
C LEU A 153 10.91 5.77 16.42
N SER A 154 10.89 4.83 15.49
CA SER A 154 11.25 5.04 14.09
C SER A 154 10.44 4.09 13.21
N GLY A 155 10.50 4.26 11.89
CA GLY A 155 9.85 3.32 10.96
C GLY A 155 8.32 3.17 11.15
N CYS A 156 7.65 4.15 11.75
CA CYS A 156 6.23 4.07 12.01
C CYS A 156 5.41 3.93 10.71
N SER A 157 4.47 3.00 10.71
CA SER A 157 3.62 2.63 9.58
C SER A 157 2.21 2.29 10.06
N HIS A 158 1.24 2.27 9.13
CA HIS A 158 -0.17 1.98 9.43
C HIS A 158 -0.74 2.87 10.54
N ILE A 159 -0.23 4.11 10.66
CA ILE A 159 -0.75 5.04 11.66
C ILE A 159 -2.24 5.24 11.34
N LEU A 160 -3.10 5.00 12.31
CA LEU A 160 -4.54 5.13 12.17
C LEU A 160 -5.13 5.96 13.30
N SER A 161 -6.31 6.52 13.04
CA SER A 161 -7.15 7.18 14.03
C SER A 161 -8.49 6.45 14.11
N LEU A 162 -8.99 6.25 15.32
CA LEU A 162 -10.32 5.65 15.51
C LEU A 162 -11.42 6.63 15.10
N THR A 163 -12.48 6.10 14.48
CA THR A 163 -13.65 6.90 14.11
C THR A 163 -14.54 7.24 15.30
N SER A 164 -14.55 6.39 16.32
CA SER A 164 -15.27 6.62 17.58
C SER A 164 -14.66 7.76 18.40
N HIS A 165 -13.33 7.89 18.37
CA HIS A 165 -12.58 8.90 19.12
C HIS A 165 -11.36 9.36 18.31
N SER A 166 -11.48 10.52 17.67
CA SER A 166 -10.43 11.06 16.79
C SER A 166 -9.13 11.44 17.52
N SER A 167 -9.11 11.40 18.86
CA SER A 167 -7.93 11.60 19.70
C SER A 167 -7.14 10.31 19.99
N SER A 168 -7.65 9.16 19.57
CA SER A 168 -7.02 7.85 19.77
C SER A 168 -6.34 7.37 18.49
N TYR A 169 -5.06 7.06 18.61
CA TYR A 169 -4.20 6.67 17.50
C TYR A 169 -3.55 5.31 17.75
N GLY A 170 -3.41 4.53 16.69
CA GLY A 170 -2.63 3.29 16.66
C GLY A 170 -1.52 3.38 15.62
N ALA A 171 -0.40 2.72 15.84
CA ALA A 171 0.67 2.57 14.86
C ALA A 171 1.47 1.27 15.06
N PHE A 172 2.11 0.80 13.99
CA PHE A 172 3.24 -0.12 14.08
C PHE A 172 4.53 0.64 13.92
N CYS A 173 5.44 0.56 14.89
CA CYS A 173 6.71 1.28 14.87
C CYS A 173 7.88 0.37 15.25
N ASP A 174 9.09 0.77 14.86
CA ASP A 174 10.33 0.22 15.41
C ASP A 174 10.70 0.99 16.69
N LEU A 175 10.98 0.26 17.78
CA LEU A 175 11.44 0.82 19.05
C LEU A 175 12.92 0.46 19.27
N GLY A 176 13.77 1.50 19.26
CA GLY A 176 15.22 1.36 19.36
C GLY A 176 15.81 0.54 18.21
N ASN A 177 16.84 -0.25 18.51
CA ASN A 177 17.53 -1.06 17.50
C ASN A 177 16.79 -2.39 17.24
N GLN A 178 15.65 -2.38 16.55
CA GLN A 178 15.03 -3.54 15.86
C GLN A 178 13.78 -4.23 16.47
N LYS A 179 13.11 -3.68 17.49
CA LYS A 179 11.84 -4.27 17.95
C LYS A 179 10.66 -3.59 17.29
N LYS A 180 9.98 -4.29 16.37
CA LYS A 180 8.64 -3.89 15.95
C LYS A 180 7.69 -3.97 17.13
N VAL A 181 6.92 -2.92 17.34
CA VAL A 181 5.88 -2.82 18.36
C VAL A 181 4.58 -2.32 17.73
N GLU A 182 3.49 -2.80 18.29
CA GLU A 182 2.16 -2.24 18.11
C GLU A 182 1.92 -1.28 19.27
N ILE A 183 1.66 0.00 18.97
CA ILE A 183 1.51 1.05 19.97
C ILE A 183 0.22 1.80 19.75
N CYS A 184 -0.47 2.17 20.82
CA CYS A 184 -1.55 3.12 20.78
C CYS A 184 -1.36 4.20 21.83
N GLU A 185 -1.80 5.40 21.49
CA GLU A 185 -1.80 6.56 22.36
C GLU A 185 -3.13 7.28 22.20
N GLU A 186 -3.66 7.77 23.32
CA GLU A 186 -4.86 8.58 23.35
C GLU A 186 -4.58 9.85 24.14
N SER A 187 -4.65 10.97 23.42
CA SER A 187 -4.13 12.26 23.87
C SER A 187 -4.94 12.93 24.97
N MET A 188 -6.24 12.62 25.14
CA MET A 188 -7.12 13.30 26.10
C MET A 188 -7.08 12.70 27.50
N PHE A 189 -7.02 11.37 27.61
CA PHE A 189 -7.00 10.63 28.87
C PHE A 189 -5.63 10.03 29.20
N GLY A 190 -4.67 10.12 28.28
CA GLY A 190 -3.30 9.66 28.50
C GLY A 190 -3.18 8.14 28.52
N ASN A 191 -4.09 7.43 27.85
CA ASN A 191 -3.92 5.99 27.67
C ASN A 191 -2.77 5.73 26.71
N LEU A 192 -1.85 4.88 27.13
CA LEU A 192 -0.72 4.42 26.33
C LEU A 192 -0.59 2.92 26.50
N ALA A 193 -0.55 2.19 25.40
CA ALA A 193 -0.27 0.77 25.42
C ALA A 193 0.75 0.41 24.34
N VAL A 194 1.61 -0.55 24.66
CA VAL A 194 2.63 -1.08 23.76
C VAL A 194 2.60 -2.60 23.82
N ASN A 195 2.37 -3.22 22.68
CA ASN A 195 2.44 -4.64 22.49
C ASN A 195 3.72 -5.01 21.72
N PHE A 196 4.51 -5.91 22.30
CA PHE A 196 5.83 -6.30 21.79
C PHE A 196 5.82 -7.61 20.99
N TYR A 197 4.73 -8.37 21.02
CA TYR A 197 4.69 -9.71 20.42
C TYR A 197 3.28 -10.16 20.06
N GLY A 198 3.19 -11.12 19.14
CA GLY A 198 1.93 -11.81 18.85
C GLY A 198 0.86 -10.97 18.15
N PHE A 199 1.24 -9.86 17.52
CA PHE A 199 0.33 -9.03 16.72
C PHE A 199 0.49 -9.28 15.22
N GLU A 200 -0.62 -9.13 14.50
CA GLU A 200 -0.65 -9.14 13.05
C GLU A 200 -0.45 -7.71 12.54
N VAL A 201 0.35 -7.53 11.48
CA VAL A 201 0.53 -6.22 10.84
C VAL A 201 -0.59 -6.03 9.82
N SER A 202 -1.75 -5.60 10.30
CA SER A 202 -2.89 -5.20 9.47
C SER A 202 -3.71 -4.10 10.13
N GLY A 203 -4.40 -3.29 9.32
CA GLY A 203 -5.24 -2.19 9.82
C GLY A 203 -6.37 -2.68 10.73
N ARG A 204 -6.96 -3.85 10.43
CA ARG A 204 -8.00 -4.45 11.26
C ARG A 204 -7.48 -4.89 12.63
N SER A 205 -6.30 -5.54 12.68
CA SER A 205 -5.66 -5.93 13.94
C SER A 205 -5.34 -4.69 14.78
N LEU A 206 -4.71 -3.69 14.17
CA LEU A 206 -4.33 -2.46 14.85
C LEU A 206 -5.54 -1.69 15.36
N THR A 207 -6.62 -1.63 14.57
CA THR A 207 -7.88 -1.00 15.00
C THR A 207 -8.45 -1.69 16.23
N ALA A 208 -8.49 -3.02 16.25
CA ALA A 208 -8.99 -3.77 17.40
C ALA A 208 -8.13 -3.57 18.64
N PHE A 209 -6.80 -3.56 18.49
CA PHE A 209 -5.87 -3.25 19.57
C PHE A 209 -6.10 -1.83 20.12
N THR A 210 -6.13 -0.82 19.26
CA THR A 210 -6.35 0.58 19.66
C THR A 210 -7.71 0.76 20.33
N GLN A 211 -8.78 0.14 19.83
CA GLN A 211 -10.10 0.18 20.46
C GLN A 211 -10.11 -0.46 21.86
N ALA A 212 -9.35 -1.53 22.07
CA ALA A 212 -9.32 -2.23 23.35
C ALA A 212 -8.43 -1.53 24.39
N ALA A 213 -7.25 -1.07 23.97
CA ALA A 213 -6.21 -0.57 24.87
C ALA A 213 -6.21 0.95 25.00
N CYS A 214 -6.72 1.66 24.00
CA CYS A 214 -6.83 3.11 23.95
C CYS A 214 -8.26 3.51 23.48
N PRO A 215 -9.34 3.06 24.13
CA PRO A 215 -10.71 3.17 23.61
C PRO A 215 -11.18 4.59 23.32
N GLY A 216 -10.56 5.62 23.91
CA GLY A 216 -11.20 6.92 24.09
C GLY A 216 -12.27 6.84 25.19
N GLY A 217 -12.71 7.99 25.70
CA GLY A 217 -13.66 8.07 26.82
C GLY A 217 -15.07 8.39 26.39
#